data_AF-A0A1Q9P9P2-F1
#
_entry.id   AF-A0A1Q9P9P2-F1
#
_cell.length_a   1.000
_cell.length_b   1.000
_cell.length_c   1.000
_cell.angle_alpha   90.00
_cell.angle_beta   90.00
_cell.angle_gamma   90.00
#
_symmetry.space_group_name_H-M   'P 1'
#
loop_
_entity.id
_entity.type
_entity.pdbx_description
1 polymer ?
#
loop_
_entity_poly.entity_id
_entity_poly.type
_entity_poly.pdbx_seq_one_letter_code
_entity_poly.pdbx_strand_id
1 'polypeptide(L)'
;MKEMTVDNNDIDCPKFAWIIMTALGCLDLVRGFIHTVLLEYAAENIMGLDLLVARDDQLLLLGTFGISNYLTGMMLILIALKARNIVPYVFLAIPVSYLWGGFLISRVASSSARLGGLPMMIVYIAVCIGTFVAILVWKNLKKS
;
A
#
# COMPACT_ATOMS: atom_id res chain seq x y z
N MET A 1 10.54 5.46 -41.40
CA MET A 1 10.30 5.42 -39.95
C MET A 1 9.18 4.44 -39.71
N LYS A 2 9.46 3.25 -39.17
CA LYS A 2 8.47 2.18 -39.04
C LYS A 2 7.48 2.61 -37.96
N GLU A 3 6.21 2.79 -38.31
CA GLU A 3 5.15 2.94 -37.32
C GLU A 3 5.19 1.72 -36.41
N MET A 4 5.62 1.95 -35.18
CA MET A 4 5.53 0.98 -34.10
C MET A 4 4.06 0.99 -33.69
N THR A 5 3.27 0.15 -34.38
CA THR A 5 1.91 -0.17 -33.96
C THR A 5 2.01 -0.78 -32.57
N VAL A 6 1.73 0.04 -31.56
CA VAL A 6 1.47 -0.44 -30.20
C VAL A 6 0.23 -1.30 -30.33
N ASP A 7 0.45 -2.60 -30.39
CA ASP A 7 -0.59 -3.61 -30.33
C ASP A 7 -1.39 -3.36 -29.05
N ASN A 8 -2.63 -2.87 -29.22
CA ASN A 8 -3.54 -2.56 -28.12
C ASN A 8 -4.27 -3.80 -27.58
N ASN A 9 -3.87 -5.00 -28.00
CA ASN A 9 -4.41 -6.25 -27.49
C ASN A 9 -3.50 -6.87 -26.43
N ASP A 10 -3.59 -6.35 -25.21
CA ASP A 10 -3.81 -7.18 -24.00
C ASP A 10 -3.75 -6.30 -22.75
N ILE A 11 -4.89 -5.68 -22.42
CA ILE A 11 -5.13 -5.29 -21.03
C ILE A 11 -5.42 -6.57 -20.25
N ASP A 12 -4.37 -7.33 -19.95
CA ASP A 12 -4.41 -8.63 -19.27
C ASP A 12 -4.54 -8.48 -17.74
N CYS A 13 -5.13 -7.35 -17.32
CA CYS A 13 -5.47 -7.01 -15.95
C CYS A 13 -6.99 -6.90 -15.84
N PRO A 14 -7.66 -7.75 -15.04
CA PRO A 14 -9.10 -7.74 -14.95
C PRO A 14 -9.61 -6.43 -14.34
N LYS A 15 -10.81 -6.00 -14.75
CA LYS A 15 -11.34 -4.67 -14.38
C LYS A 15 -11.39 -4.43 -12.88
N PHE A 16 -11.75 -5.44 -12.10
CA PHE A 16 -11.82 -5.33 -10.65
C PHE A 16 -10.46 -5.00 -10.02
N ALA A 17 -9.35 -5.49 -10.58
CA ALA A 17 -8.03 -5.33 -9.98
C ALA A 17 -7.54 -3.89 -10.01
N TRP A 18 -7.69 -3.19 -11.15
CA TRP A 18 -7.30 -1.78 -11.20
C TRP A 18 -8.28 -0.87 -10.43
N ILE A 19 -9.55 -1.26 -10.27
CA ILE A 19 -10.50 -0.56 -9.39
C ILE A 19 -10.07 -0.69 -7.92
N ILE A 20 -9.76 -1.90 -7.47
CA ILE A 20 -9.25 -2.13 -6.10
C ILE A 20 -7.96 -1.33 -5.88
N MET A 21 -7.02 -1.36 -6.83
CA MET A 21 -5.79 -0.59 -6.72
C MET A 21 -6.04 0.91 -6.61
N THR A 22 -6.99 1.44 -7.38
CA THR A 22 -7.40 2.86 -7.27
C THR A 22 -7.95 3.16 -5.88
N ALA A 23 -8.83 2.30 -5.35
CA ALA A 23 -9.40 2.46 -4.02
C ALA A 23 -8.34 2.40 -2.91
N LEU A 24 -7.39 1.46 -3.01
CA LEU A 24 -6.24 1.39 -2.10
C LEU A 24 -5.36 2.65 -2.20
N GLY A 25 -5.16 3.18 -3.41
CA GLY A 25 -4.45 4.42 -3.62
C GLY A 25 -5.14 5.61 -2.95
N CYS A 26 -6.47 5.72 -3.05
CA CYS A 26 -7.23 6.74 -2.32
C CYS A 26 -7.10 6.58 -0.81
N LEU A 27 -7.17 5.34 -0.29
CA LEU A 27 -6.97 5.05 1.12
C LEU A 27 -5.57 5.48 1.58
N ASP A 28 -4.54 5.27 0.76
CA ASP A 28 -3.19 5.74 1.01
C ASP A 28 -3.06 7.26 1.06
N LEU A 29 -3.76 8.00 0.19
CA LEU A 29 -3.80 9.46 0.27
C LEU A 29 -4.44 9.93 1.58
N VAL A 30 -5.54 9.29 2.02
CA VAL A 30 -6.19 9.60 3.30
C VAL A 30 -5.25 9.29 4.46
N ARG A 31 -4.57 8.14 4.44
CA ARG A 31 -3.55 7.80 5.44
C ARG A 31 -2.41 8.81 5.47
N GLY A 32 -1.92 9.21 4.31
CA GLY A 32 -0.89 10.23 4.18
C GLY A 32 -1.33 11.54 4.83
N PHE A 33 -2.57 11.97 4.56
CA PHE A 33 -3.12 13.17 5.19
C PHE A 33 -3.18 13.05 6.72
N ILE A 34 -3.71 11.94 7.24
CA ILE A 34 -3.80 11.71 8.68
C ILE A 34 -2.40 11.70 9.32
N HIS A 35 -1.43 11.03 8.69
CA HIS A 35 -0.08 10.86 9.21
C HIS A 35 0.87 12.02 8.89
N THR A 36 0.44 13.12 8.25
CA THR A 36 1.28 14.32 8.10
C THR A 36 0.61 15.59 8.59
N VAL A 37 -0.69 15.78 8.33
CA VAL A 37 -1.43 16.99 8.69
C VAL A 37 -2.06 16.84 10.07
N LEU A 38 -2.59 15.66 10.38
CA LEU A 38 -3.19 15.33 11.69
C LEU A 38 -2.23 14.49 12.54
N LEU A 39 -0.94 14.83 12.49
CA LEU A 39 0.14 13.98 12.99
C LEU A 39 0.03 13.66 14.49
N GLU A 40 -0.21 14.68 15.33
CA GLU A 40 -0.37 14.49 16.79
C GLU A 40 -1.62 13.68 17.10
N TYR A 41 -2.73 13.97 16.42
CA TYR A 41 -3.97 13.21 16.55
C TYR A 41 -3.76 11.73 16.19
N ALA A 42 -3.06 11.46 15.09
CA ALA A 42 -2.75 10.10 14.65
C ALA A 42 -1.84 9.37 15.65
N ALA A 43 -0.88 10.07 16.25
CA ALA A 43 0.02 9.48 17.23
C ALA A 43 -0.74 9.05 18.50
N GLU A 44 -1.58 9.93 19.05
CA GLU A 44 -2.29 9.68 20.30
C GLU A 44 -3.49 8.73 20.13
N ASN A 45 -4.30 8.92 19.09
CA ASN A 45 -5.61 8.26 18.98
C ASN A 45 -5.58 7.00 18.12
N ILE A 46 -4.64 6.90 17.17
CA ILE A 46 -4.56 5.75 16.24
C ILE A 46 -3.41 4.83 16.63
N MET A 47 -2.24 5.40 16.90
CA MET A 47 -1.04 4.62 17.26
C MET A 47 -0.88 4.42 18.77
N GLY A 48 -1.66 5.11 19.60
CA GLY A 48 -1.60 5.00 21.06
C GLY A 48 -0.19 5.25 21.61
N LEU A 49 0.56 6.15 20.98
CA LEU A 49 1.92 6.50 21.36
C LEU A 49 1.91 7.39 22.60
N ASP A 50 2.82 7.10 23.53
CA ASP A 50 3.09 7.98 24.65
C ASP A 50 4.10 9.06 24.23
N LEU A 51 3.56 10.23 23.88
CA LEU A 51 4.35 11.38 23.46
C LEU A 51 5.17 12.00 24.60
N LEU A 52 5.08 11.51 25.85
CA LEU A 52 5.93 11.99 26.94
C LEU A 52 7.32 11.34 26.96
N VAL A 53 7.52 10.24 26.22
CA VAL A 53 8.75 9.43 26.27
C VAL A 53 9.71 9.72 25.10
N ALA A 54 9.18 9.79 23.86
CA ALA A 54 10.00 9.95 22.66
C ALA A 54 9.24 10.69 21.53
N ARG A 55 8.65 11.84 21.87
CA ARG A 55 7.77 12.63 20.98
C ARG A 55 8.36 12.86 19.59
N ASP A 56 9.52 13.50 19.53
CA ASP A 56 10.03 14.05 18.29
C ASP A 56 10.41 12.95 17.29
N ASP A 57 11.08 11.90 17.75
CA ASP A 57 11.46 10.76 16.90
C ASP A 57 10.24 9.97 16.41
N GLN A 58 9.24 9.76 17.28
CA GLN A 58 8.02 9.05 16.92
C GLN A 58 7.13 9.85 15.97
N LEU A 59 6.98 11.16 16.18
CA LEU A 59 6.26 12.05 15.28
C LEU A 59 6.99 12.18 13.95
N LEU A 60 8.33 12.29 13.95
CA LEU A 60 9.13 12.32 12.72
C LEU A 60 8.95 11.03 11.92
N LEU A 61 9.01 9.86 12.57
CA LEU A 61 8.83 8.58 11.92
C LEU A 61 7.40 8.44 11.36
N LEU A 62 6.38 8.80 12.14
CA LEU A 62 4.99 8.77 11.71
C LEU A 62 4.73 9.74 10.55
N GLY A 63 5.31 10.93 10.59
CA GLY A 63 5.32 11.92 9.51
C GLY A 63 5.96 11.39 8.24
N THR A 64 7.10 10.72 8.37
CA THR A 64 7.82 10.10 7.25
C THR A 64 7.02 8.95 6.63
N PHE A 65 6.34 8.15 7.45
CA PHE A 65 5.38 7.15 6.97
C PHE A 65 4.21 7.82 6.22
N GLY A 66 3.67 8.94 6.73
CA GLY A 66 2.62 9.68 6.05
C GLY A 66 3.02 10.23 4.68
N ILE A 67 4.24 10.78 4.54
CA ILE A 67 4.80 11.20 3.24
C ILE A 67 4.89 10.00 2.29
N SER A 68 5.35 8.86 2.80
CA SER A 68 5.44 7.61 2.03
C SER A 68 4.05 7.14 1.59
N ASN A 69 3.02 7.26 2.42
CA ASN A 69 1.64 6.94 2.06
C ASN A 69 1.11 7.84 0.93
N TYR A 70 1.39 9.15 0.95
CA TYR A 70 1.04 10.02 -0.18
C TYR A 70 1.67 9.56 -1.48
N LEU A 71 2.99 9.31 -1.45
CA LEU A 71 3.72 8.86 -2.63
C LEU A 71 3.14 7.54 -3.16
N THR A 72 2.92 6.58 -2.26
CA THR A 72 2.37 5.27 -2.62
C THR A 72 0.95 5.41 -3.19
N GLY A 73 0.09 6.22 -2.57
CA GLY A 73 -1.26 6.46 -3.04
C GLY A 73 -1.33 7.07 -4.44
N MET A 74 -0.50 8.09 -4.69
CA MET A 74 -0.36 8.68 -6.02
C MET A 74 0.14 7.66 -7.04
N MET A 75 1.16 6.86 -6.69
CA MET A 75 1.68 5.81 -7.56
C MET A 75 0.62 4.75 -7.90
N LEU A 76 -0.13 4.26 -6.91
CA LEU A 76 -1.17 3.25 -7.13
C LEU A 76 -2.27 3.75 -8.08
N ILE A 77 -2.71 5.00 -7.90
CA ILE A 77 -3.70 5.62 -8.80
C ILE A 77 -3.12 5.75 -10.21
N LEU A 78 -1.90 6.28 -10.35
CA LEU A 78 -1.25 6.44 -11.65
C LEU A 78 -1.06 5.10 -12.37
N ILE A 79 -0.65 4.06 -11.65
CA ILE A 79 -0.48 2.71 -12.19
C ILE A 79 -1.83 2.14 -12.66
N ALA A 80 -2.89 2.27 -11.85
CA ALA A 80 -4.22 1.82 -12.22
C ALA A 80 -4.79 2.54 -13.46
N LEU A 81 -4.41 3.81 -13.68
CA LEU A 81 -4.85 4.61 -14.82
C LEU A 81 -4.00 4.43 -16.07
N LYS A 82 -2.68 4.26 -15.95
CA LYS A 82 -1.73 4.34 -17.07
C LYS A 82 -0.92 3.07 -17.32
N ALA A 83 -0.71 2.23 -16.31
CA ALA A 83 0.15 1.05 -16.39
C ALA A 83 -0.55 -0.20 -15.85
N ARG A 84 -1.76 -0.49 -16.38
CA ARG A 84 -2.60 -1.60 -15.90
C ARG A 84 -1.93 -2.96 -16.01
N ASN A 85 -1.01 -3.13 -16.96
CA ASN A 85 -0.25 -4.35 -17.16
C ASN A 85 0.62 -4.72 -15.94
N ILE A 86 1.07 -3.76 -15.13
CA ILE A 86 1.90 -4.05 -13.95
C ILE A 86 1.12 -4.22 -12.64
N VAL A 87 -0.19 -3.95 -12.64
CA VAL A 87 -1.06 -4.04 -11.46
C VAL A 87 -0.91 -5.35 -10.67
N PRO A 88 -0.86 -6.55 -11.30
CA PRO A 88 -0.71 -7.79 -10.55
C PRO A 88 0.61 -7.86 -9.77
N TYR A 89 1.71 -7.36 -10.35
CA TYR A 89 3.02 -7.40 -9.70
C TYR A 89 3.07 -6.44 -8.50
N VAL A 90 2.41 -5.29 -8.58
CA VAL A 90 2.36 -4.33 -7.48
C VAL A 90 1.57 -4.91 -6.29
N PHE A 91 0.47 -5.62 -6.54
CA PHE A 91 -0.27 -6.31 -5.47
C PHE A 91 0.56 -7.38 -4.74
N LEU A 92 1.56 -7.97 -5.40
CA LEU A 92 2.52 -8.88 -4.76
C LEU A 92 3.69 -8.14 -4.09
N ALA A 93 4.16 -7.06 -4.70
CA ALA A 93 5.30 -6.29 -4.18
C ALA A 93 5.00 -5.70 -2.80
N ILE A 94 3.80 -5.15 -2.60
CA ILE A 94 3.37 -4.57 -1.32
C ILE A 94 3.53 -5.55 -0.15
N PRO A 95 2.84 -6.72 -0.11
CA PRO A 95 2.94 -7.64 1.02
C PRO A 95 4.37 -8.17 1.22
N VAL A 96 5.11 -8.41 0.14
CA VAL A 96 6.52 -8.84 0.22
C VAL A 96 7.38 -7.77 0.90
N SER A 97 7.22 -6.51 0.52
CA SER A 97 7.95 -5.39 1.15
C SER A 97 7.60 -5.24 2.64
N TYR A 98 6.32 -5.37 3.01
CA TYR A 98 5.91 -5.33 4.42
C TYR A 98 6.47 -6.49 5.24
N LEU A 99 6.44 -7.71 4.70
CA LEU A 99 7.02 -8.88 5.37
C LEU A 99 8.53 -8.73 5.56
N TRP A 100 9.24 -8.29 4.51
CA TRP A 100 10.68 -8.11 4.57
C TRP A 100 11.08 -6.99 5.53
N GLY A 101 10.42 -5.84 5.45
CA GLY A 101 10.66 -4.71 6.35
C GLY A 101 10.37 -5.07 7.81
N GLY A 102 9.23 -5.73 8.06
CA GLY A 102 8.86 -6.20 9.40
C GLY A 102 9.87 -7.19 9.97
N PHE A 103 10.36 -8.13 9.15
CA PHE A 103 11.40 -9.07 9.55
C PHE A 103 12.71 -8.36 9.95
N LEU A 104 13.16 -7.39 9.14
CA LEU A 104 14.38 -6.63 9.45
C LEU A 104 14.23 -5.82 10.74
N ILE A 105 13.10 -5.11 10.90
CA ILE A 105 12.82 -4.29 12.09
C ILE A 105 12.73 -5.16 13.34
N SER A 106 12.11 -6.34 13.26
CA SER A 106 11.96 -7.26 14.40
C SER A 106 13.28 -7.75 15.00
N ARG A 107 14.40 -7.62 14.26
CA ARG A 107 15.74 -7.98 14.73
C ARG A 107 16.40 -6.90 15.58
N VAL A 108 15.95 -5.65 15.47
CA VAL A 108 16.61 -4.48 16.06
C VAL A 108 15.71 -3.65 16.97
N ALA A 109 14.39 -3.80 16.84
CA ALA A 109 13.41 -3.04 17.61
C ALA A 109 12.24 -3.92 18.04
N SER A 110 11.78 -3.69 19.28
CA SER A 110 10.51 -4.20 19.78
C SER A 110 9.57 -3.01 19.99
N SER A 111 8.34 -3.09 19.47
CA SER A 111 7.41 -1.97 19.55
C SER A 111 6.81 -1.86 20.95
N SER A 112 6.94 -0.69 21.57
CA SER A 112 6.24 -0.32 22.81
C SER A 112 4.84 0.22 22.55
N ALA A 113 4.48 0.46 21.28
CA ALA A 113 3.21 1.06 20.90
C ALA A 113 2.07 0.06 21.06
N ARG A 114 0.91 0.55 21.53
CA ARG A 114 -0.35 -0.16 21.32
C ARG A 114 -0.59 -0.16 19.81
N LEU A 115 -0.35 -1.28 19.14
CA LEU A 115 -0.42 -1.52 17.69
C LEU A 115 -1.79 -1.17 17.03
N GLY A 116 -2.38 0.01 17.29
CA GLY A 116 -3.73 0.39 16.86
C GLY A 116 -3.86 0.59 15.36
N GLY A 117 -2.78 0.92 14.66
CA GLY A 117 -2.71 0.91 13.20
C GLY A 117 -2.58 -0.49 12.57
N LEU A 118 -2.23 -1.52 13.35
CA LEU A 118 -1.96 -2.86 12.85
C LEU A 118 -3.18 -3.55 12.21
N PRO A 119 -4.39 -3.51 12.80
CA PRO A 119 -5.57 -4.14 12.18
C PRO A 119 -5.85 -3.63 10.78
N MET A 120 -5.77 -2.30 10.57
CA MET A 120 -5.98 -1.71 9.24
C MET A 120 -4.90 -2.13 8.24
N MET A 121 -3.63 -2.21 8.70
CA MET A 121 -2.52 -2.71 7.88
C MET A 121 -2.71 -4.18 7.48
N ILE A 122 -3.17 -5.03 8.39
CA ILE A 122 -3.45 -6.45 8.11
C ILE A 122 -4.54 -6.57 7.04
N VAL A 123 -5.64 -5.81 7.17
CA VAL A 123 -6.71 -5.80 6.15
C VAL A 123 -6.17 -5.33 4.81
N TYR A 124 -5.36 -4.27 4.79
CA TYR A 124 -4.74 -3.76 3.56
C TYR A 124 -3.87 -4.83 2.86
N ILE A 125 -3.01 -5.52 3.62
CA ILE A 125 -2.16 -6.61 3.13
C ILE A 125 -3.02 -7.79 2.62
N ALA A 126 -4.06 -8.16 3.37
CA ALA A 126 -4.98 -9.23 3.00
C ALA A 126 -5.71 -8.93 1.68
N VAL A 127 -6.16 -7.68 1.48
CA VAL A 127 -6.77 -7.24 0.22
C VAL A 127 -5.77 -7.33 -0.93
N CYS A 128 -4.49 -6.96 -0.71
CA CYS A 128 -3.47 -7.07 -1.74
C CYS A 128 -3.24 -8.52 -2.17
N ILE A 129 -3.04 -9.42 -1.20
CA ILE A 129 -2.83 -10.86 -1.45
C ILE A 129 -4.06 -11.48 -2.09
N GLY A 130 -5.26 -11.22 -1.55
CA GLY A 130 -6.52 -11.75 -2.07
C GLY A 130 -6.78 -11.31 -3.51
N THR A 131 -6.49 -10.05 -3.83
CA THR A 131 -6.63 -9.52 -5.19
C THR A 131 -5.62 -10.16 -6.13
N PHE A 132 -4.37 -10.35 -5.70
CA PHE A 132 -3.35 -11.06 -6.49
C PHE A 132 -3.78 -12.50 -6.82
N VAL A 133 -4.24 -13.25 -5.81
CA VAL A 133 -4.75 -14.63 -6.00
C VAL A 133 -5.95 -14.64 -6.94
N ALA A 134 -6.89 -13.71 -6.78
CA ALA A 134 -8.06 -13.59 -7.66
C ALA A 134 -7.66 -13.33 -9.13
N ILE A 135 -6.63 -12.51 -9.37
CA ILE A 135 -6.09 -12.29 -10.72
C ILE A 135 -5.51 -13.61 -11.29
N LEU A 136 -4.75 -14.37 -10.50
CA LEU A 136 -4.18 -15.65 -10.94
C LEU A 136 -5.27 -16.68 -11.29
N VAL A 137 -6.31 -16.80 -10.44
CA VAL A 137 -7.45 -17.68 -10.70
C VAL A 137 -8.18 -17.26 -11.98
N TRP A 138 -8.44 -15.96 -12.15
CA TRP A 138 -9.09 -15.43 -13.36
C TRP A 138 -8.29 -15.73 -14.63
N LYS A 139 -6.97 -15.57 -14.60
CA LYS A 139 -6.07 -15.89 -15.72
C LYS A 139 -6.11 -17.38 -16.07
N ASN A 140 -6.08 -18.26 -15.07
CA ASN A 140 -6.14 -19.71 -15.30
C ASN A 140 -7.49 -20.15 -15.89
N LEU A 141 -8.61 -19.56 -15.44
CA LEU A 141 -9.94 -19.86 -15.97
C LEU A 141 -10.12 -19.41 -17.43
N LYS A 142 -9.50 -18.29 -17.83
CA LYS A 142 -9.59 -17.78 -19.21
C LYS A 142 -8.70 -18.55 -20.20
N LYS A 143 -7.73 -19.32 -19.70
CA LYS A 143 -6.80 -20.13 -20.50
C LYS A 143 -7.31 -21.55 -20.77
N SER A 144 -8.27 -22.03 -19.98
CA SER A 144 -8.96 -23.32 -20.16
C SER A 144 -10.13 -23.21 -21.13
#